data_AF-A0A1U7SWN8-F1
#
_entry.id   AF-A0A1U7SWN8-F1
#
_cell.length_a   1.000
_cell.length_b   1.000
_cell.length_c   1.000
_cell.angle_alpha   90.00
_cell.angle_beta   90.00
_cell.angle_gamma   90.00
#
_symmetry.space_group_name_H-M   'P 1'
#
loop_
_entity.id
_entity.type
_entity.pdbx_description
1 polymer ?
#
loop_
_entity_poly.entity_id
_entity_poly.type
_entity_poly.pdbx_seq_one_letter_code
_entity_poly.pdbx_strand_id
1 'polypeptide(L)'
;MENAEEEGAWISEKEAMAVRGDSGDTLAATQSWILISIFVPLLCPSTWLLQESQNKEKISAKIEALNEKTPSLAKAIASWKLQLEDDYAFQEFNWKADVVEAWIAEKETSLKTNGNGADLAAFLTLLAKQDTLDASLQSFQQERLSEITDLKDQLVAAQHSQTKAIEERHAALLRHWEQLLEASAFHRQKLLEKQLPLQKAEELFMEFANKASAFNNWCENAEEDLSEPVHCVSLNEIRQLQKDHETFLASLAGAQADFNYLLELDQQIKALNVPSSPYTWLTVEVLERIWKHLPDIIK
;
A
#
# COMPACT_ATOMS: atom_id res chain seq x y z
N MET A 1 -18.40 -24.47 62.31
CA MET A 1 -16.96 -24.76 62.32
C MET A 1 -16.51 -25.26 60.95
N GLU A 2 -17.27 -26.15 60.33
CA GLU A 2 -17.09 -26.66 58.96
C GLU A 2 -16.96 -25.55 57.89
N ASN A 3 -17.88 -24.58 57.89
CA ASN A 3 -17.83 -23.42 56.98
C ASN A 3 -16.53 -22.59 57.05
N ALA A 4 -15.90 -22.51 58.24
CA ALA A 4 -14.65 -21.74 58.43
C ALA A 4 -13.40 -22.55 58.06
N GLU A 5 -13.49 -23.88 58.05
CA GLU A 5 -12.43 -24.77 57.56
C GLU A 5 -12.49 -24.90 56.04
N GLU A 6 -13.69 -24.93 55.46
CA GLU A 6 -13.90 -24.83 54.02
C GLU A 6 -13.41 -23.49 53.47
N GLU A 7 -13.71 -22.37 54.13
CA GLU A 7 -13.18 -21.05 53.73
C GLU A 7 -11.66 -20.95 53.91
N GLY A 8 -11.10 -21.52 54.98
CA GLY A 8 -9.65 -21.58 55.17
C GLY A 8 -8.94 -22.43 54.10
N ALA A 9 -9.56 -23.54 53.68
CA ALA A 9 -9.08 -24.39 52.60
C ALA A 9 -9.18 -23.68 51.24
N TRP A 10 -10.29 -22.99 50.98
CA TRP A 10 -10.48 -22.19 49.77
C TRP A 10 -9.45 -21.04 49.68
N ILE A 11 -9.21 -20.32 50.78
CA ILE A 11 -8.17 -19.28 50.84
C ILE A 11 -6.79 -19.87 50.57
N SER A 12 -6.46 -21.01 51.17
CA SER A 12 -5.15 -21.68 50.98
C SER A 12 -4.97 -22.20 49.54
N GLU A 13 -6.05 -22.69 48.92
CA GLU A 13 -6.05 -23.10 47.52
C GLU A 13 -5.88 -21.92 46.57
N LYS A 14 -6.55 -20.78 46.85
CA LYS A 14 -6.41 -19.56 46.05
C LYS A 14 -5.05 -18.88 46.25
N GLU A 15 -4.50 -18.90 47.45
CA GLU A 15 -3.13 -18.45 47.73
C GLU A 15 -2.13 -19.35 46.98
N ALA A 16 -2.33 -20.67 46.97
CA ALA A 16 -1.51 -21.59 46.18
C ALA A 16 -1.65 -21.37 44.66
N MET A 17 -2.84 -20.99 44.16
CA MET A 17 -3.04 -20.62 42.75
C MET A 17 -2.33 -19.31 42.39
N ALA A 18 -2.44 -18.28 43.24
CA ALA A 18 -1.74 -17.01 43.06
C ALA A 18 -0.21 -17.20 43.10
N VAL A 19 0.29 -18.08 43.97
CA VAL A 19 1.71 -18.45 44.07
C VAL A 19 2.19 -19.28 42.86
N ARG A 20 1.30 -20.07 42.24
CA ARG A 20 1.63 -20.85 41.04
C ARG A 20 1.83 -19.97 39.80
N GLY A 21 1.28 -18.76 39.75
CA GLY A 21 1.55 -17.80 38.67
C GLY A 21 1.08 -18.26 37.29
N ASP A 22 0.08 -19.14 37.20
CA ASP A 22 -0.39 -19.71 35.94
C ASP A 22 -1.35 -18.72 35.26
N SER A 23 -0.85 -17.94 34.30
CA SER A 23 -1.60 -16.91 33.57
C SER A 23 -2.29 -17.44 32.31
N GLY A 24 -2.02 -18.70 31.92
CA GLY A 24 -2.57 -19.35 30.74
C GLY A 24 -2.00 -18.83 29.42
N ASP A 25 -1.83 -19.71 28.44
CA ASP A 25 -1.12 -19.42 27.18
C ASP A 25 -1.91 -18.54 26.16
N THR A 26 -3.04 -17.97 26.54
CA THR A 26 -3.92 -17.23 25.61
C THR A 26 -4.47 -15.95 26.22
N LEU A 27 -4.67 -14.91 25.39
CA LEU A 27 -5.25 -13.62 25.80
C LEU A 27 -6.62 -13.77 26.50
N ALA A 28 -7.42 -14.75 26.07
CA ALA A 28 -8.71 -15.04 26.70
C ALA A 28 -8.55 -15.67 28.10
N ALA A 29 -7.52 -16.49 28.30
CA ALA A 29 -7.19 -17.06 29.61
C ALA A 29 -6.74 -15.95 30.58
N THR A 30 -5.80 -15.09 30.16
CA THR A 30 -5.32 -13.96 30.98
C THR A 30 -6.45 -12.99 31.34
N GLN A 31 -7.36 -12.67 30.41
CA GLN A 31 -8.56 -11.87 30.70
C GLN A 31 -9.50 -12.52 31.73
N SER A 32 -9.69 -13.83 31.66
CA SER A 32 -10.50 -14.58 32.63
C SER A 32 -9.88 -14.54 34.04
N TRP A 33 -8.55 -14.66 34.14
CA TRP A 33 -7.83 -14.56 35.40
C TRP A 33 -7.88 -13.17 36.01
N ILE A 34 -7.81 -12.11 35.20
CA ILE A 34 -7.98 -10.72 35.67
C ILE A 34 -9.36 -10.54 36.30
N LEU A 35 -10.42 -11.06 35.68
CA LEU A 35 -11.77 -11.03 36.24
C LEU A 35 -11.83 -11.78 37.59
N ILE A 36 -11.22 -12.96 37.68
CA ILE A 36 -11.17 -13.75 38.92
C ILE A 36 -10.43 -12.98 40.04
N SER A 37 -9.29 -12.33 39.73
CA SER A 37 -8.54 -11.52 40.69
C SER A 37 -9.35 -10.34 41.25
N ILE A 38 -10.29 -9.78 40.49
CA ILE A 38 -11.16 -8.68 40.94
C ILE A 38 -12.28 -9.17 41.87
N PHE A 39 -12.81 -10.38 41.63
CA PHE A 39 -13.92 -10.94 42.40
C PHE A 39 -13.51 -11.60 43.72
N VAL A 40 -12.27 -12.14 43.82
CA VAL A 40 -11.78 -12.81 45.05
C VAL A 40 -11.83 -11.91 46.31
N PRO A 41 -11.42 -10.62 46.27
CA PRO A 41 -11.53 -9.72 47.42
C PRO A 41 -12.99 -9.41 47.83
N LEU A 42 -13.95 -9.50 46.92
CA LEU A 42 -15.38 -9.25 47.19
C LEU A 42 -16.07 -10.45 47.86
N LEU A 43 -15.47 -11.63 47.79
CA LEU A 43 -15.92 -12.84 48.48
C LEU A 43 -15.46 -12.89 49.94
N CYS A 44 -14.67 -11.90 50.42
CA CYS A 44 -14.22 -11.85 51.80
C CYS A 44 -15.44 -11.74 52.75
N PRO A 45 -15.68 -12.73 53.63
CA PRO A 45 -16.91 -12.87 54.42
C PRO A 45 -16.98 -11.96 55.66
N SER A 46 -16.46 -10.74 55.58
CA SER A 46 -16.39 -9.81 56.71
C SER A 46 -17.75 -9.40 57.29
N THR A 47 -18.85 -9.72 56.61
CA THR A 47 -20.17 -9.13 56.90
C THR A 47 -21.26 -10.09 57.36
N TRP A 48 -21.05 -11.41 57.41
CA TRP A 48 -22.18 -12.33 57.61
C TRP A 48 -22.30 -13.11 58.92
N LEU A 49 -21.39 -12.99 59.90
CA LEU A 49 -21.53 -13.81 61.12
C LEU A 49 -21.27 -13.02 62.42
N LEU A 50 -22.15 -12.08 62.71
CA LEU A 50 -22.41 -11.59 64.07
C LEU A 50 -23.81 -12.01 64.52
N GLN A 51 -24.10 -13.31 64.56
CA GLN A 51 -25.23 -13.77 65.35
C GLN A 51 -25.03 -15.16 65.97
N GLU A 52 -25.03 -15.16 67.30
CA GLU A 52 -25.29 -16.24 68.27
C GLU A 52 -24.46 -17.54 68.26
N SER A 53 -23.64 -17.72 69.31
CA SER A 53 -23.70 -18.86 70.26
C SER A 53 -22.39 -19.06 71.04
N GLN A 54 -22.45 -19.88 72.10
CA GLN A 54 -21.43 -20.22 73.10
C GLN A 54 -20.07 -20.71 72.52
N ASN A 55 -19.22 -19.83 71.98
CA ASN A 55 -17.81 -20.15 71.65
C ASN A 55 -16.96 -18.88 71.43
N LYS A 56 -17.22 -17.81 72.18
CA LYS A 56 -16.68 -16.46 71.93
C LYS A 56 -15.14 -16.40 71.85
N GLU A 57 -14.42 -17.11 72.71
CA GLU A 57 -12.94 -17.12 72.70
C GLU A 57 -12.36 -17.90 71.52
N LYS A 58 -12.91 -19.07 71.18
CA LYS A 58 -12.47 -19.84 70.01
C LYS A 58 -12.78 -19.11 68.70
N ILE A 59 -13.92 -18.44 68.64
CA ILE A 59 -14.32 -17.61 67.48
C ILE A 59 -13.43 -16.37 67.40
N SER A 60 -13.14 -15.71 68.52
CA SER A 60 -12.21 -14.56 68.59
C SER A 60 -10.81 -14.93 68.11
N ALA A 61 -10.24 -16.02 68.61
CA ALA A 61 -8.91 -16.48 68.20
C ALA A 61 -8.86 -16.87 66.71
N LYS A 62 -9.96 -17.43 66.17
CA LYS A 62 -10.06 -17.79 64.75
C LYS A 62 -10.24 -16.55 63.86
N ILE A 63 -10.95 -15.52 64.33
CA ILE A 63 -11.05 -14.20 63.68
C ILE A 63 -9.70 -13.47 63.70
N GLU A 64 -8.96 -13.50 64.80
CA GLU A 64 -7.61 -12.91 64.87
C GLU A 64 -6.63 -13.63 63.92
N ALA A 65 -6.63 -14.96 63.91
CA ALA A 65 -5.81 -15.74 62.98
C ALA A 65 -6.19 -15.51 61.51
N LEU A 66 -7.46 -15.28 61.20
CA LEU A 66 -7.91 -14.88 59.86
C LEU A 66 -7.47 -13.46 59.53
N ASN A 67 -7.61 -12.51 60.45
CA ASN A 67 -7.15 -11.13 60.27
C ASN A 67 -5.63 -11.01 60.07
N GLU A 68 -4.82 -11.90 60.67
CA GLU A 68 -3.38 -11.95 60.42
C GLU A 68 -3.02 -12.50 59.03
N LYS A 69 -3.85 -13.39 58.46
CA LYS A 69 -3.65 -13.95 57.12
C LYS A 69 -4.21 -13.06 55.99
N THR A 70 -5.23 -12.26 56.27
CA THR A 70 -5.79 -11.29 55.32
C THR A 70 -4.74 -10.38 54.65
N PRO A 71 -3.77 -9.76 55.36
CA PRO A 71 -2.76 -8.91 54.72
C PRO A 71 -1.75 -9.68 53.86
N SER A 72 -1.40 -10.93 54.20
CA SER A 72 -0.52 -11.75 53.34
C SER A 72 -1.23 -12.13 52.04
N LEU A 73 -2.50 -12.54 52.15
CA LEU A 73 -3.35 -12.84 51.01
C LEU A 73 -3.55 -11.61 50.13
N ALA A 74 -3.83 -10.44 50.72
CA ALA A 74 -3.98 -9.19 49.98
C ALA A 74 -2.70 -8.82 49.21
N LYS A 75 -1.52 -9.02 49.82
CA LYS A 75 -0.23 -8.79 49.15
C LYS A 75 0.01 -9.80 48.01
N ALA A 76 -0.34 -11.08 48.22
CA ALA A 76 -0.22 -12.12 47.20
C ALA A 76 -1.14 -11.85 46.01
N ILE A 77 -2.39 -11.47 46.26
CA ILE A 77 -3.36 -11.09 45.21
C ILE A 77 -2.87 -9.84 44.46
N ALA A 78 -2.33 -8.83 45.16
CA ALA A 78 -1.79 -7.63 44.51
C ALA A 78 -0.59 -7.96 43.59
N SER A 79 0.32 -8.82 44.05
CA SER A 79 1.44 -9.30 43.23
C SER A 79 0.99 -10.11 42.03
N TRP A 80 0.00 -11.00 42.22
CA TRP A 80 -0.56 -11.79 41.13
C TRP A 80 -1.30 -10.94 40.10
N LYS A 81 -2.03 -9.91 40.57
CA LYS A 81 -2.69 -8.95 39.68
C LYS A 81 -1.67 -8.20 38.81
N LEU A 82 -0.57 -7.74 39.39
CA LEU A 82 0.50 -7.08 38.64
C LEU A 82 1.11 -8.01 37.58
N GLN A 83 1.36 -9.27 37.94
CA GLN A 83 1.86 -10.30 37.01
C GLN A 83 0.87 -10.55 35.87
N LEU A 84 -0.43 -10.63 36.16
CA LEU A 84 -1.47 -10.81 35.14
C LEU A 84 -1.58 -9.62 34.19
N GLU A 85 -1.41 -8.40 34.69
CA GLU A 85 -1.39 -7.19 33.86
C GLU A 85 -0.15 -7.18 32.93
N ASP A 86 1.02 -7.60 33.42
CA ASP A 86 2.26 -7.75 32.66
C ASP A 86 2.11 -8.80 31.54
N ASP A 87 1.64 -10.00 31.91
CA ASP A 87 1.41 -11.11 30.97
C ASP A 87 0.34 -10.75 29.92
N TYR A 88 -0.71 -10.04 30.32
CA TYR A 88 -1.74 -9.56 29.40
C TYR A 88 -1.15 -8.60 28.35
N ALA A 89 -0.34 -7.64 28.77
CA ALA A 89 0.27 -6.68 27.86
C ALA A 89 1.25 -7.36 26.88
N PHE A 90 1.99 -8.38 27.32
CA PHE A 90 2.82 -9.19 26.44
C PHE A 90 2.02 -9.99 25.42
N GLN A 91 0.90 -10.59 25.83
CA GLN A 91 -0.01 -11.30 24.92
C GLN A 91 -0.66 -10.34 23.91
N GLU A 92 -1.03 -9.12 24.34
CA GLU A 92 -1.53 -8.08 23.45
C GLU A 92 -0.48 -7.70 22.39
N PHE A 93 0.78 -7.51 22.79
CA PHE A 93 1.88 -7.24 21.86
C PHE A 93 2.04 -8.36 20.83
N ASN A 94 2.08 -9.62 21.27
CA ASN A 94 2.23 -10.76 20.35
C ASN A 94 1.07 -10.86 19.37
N TRP A 95 -0.17 -10.71 19.84
CA TRP A 95 -1.35 -10.74 18.99
C TRP A 95 -1.31 -9.62 17.94
N LYS A 96 -0.95 -8.39 18.33
CA LYS A 96 -0.82 -7.29 17.35
C LYS A 96 0.31 -7.54 16.36
N ALA A 97 1.44 -8.08 16.81
CA ALA A 97 2.54 -8.47 15.93
C ALA A 97 2.08 -9.51 14.90
N ASP A 98 1.34 -10.54 15.32
CA ASP A 98 0.78 -11.56 14.41
C ASP A 98 -0.16 -10.93 13.37
N VAL A 99 -1.02 -9.98 13.78
CA VAL A 99 -1.93 -9.27 12.88
C VAL A 99 -1.15 -8.46 11.83
N VAL A 100 -0.07 -7.79 12.24
CA VAL A 100 0.78 -7.02 11.31
C VAL A 100 1.55 -7.94 10.37
N GLU A 101 2.13 -9.03 10.89
CA GLU A 101 2.84 -10.03 10.08
C GLU A 101 1.91 -10.66 9.03
N ALA A 102 0.68 -11.01 9.41
CA ALA A 102 -0.33 -11.53 8.48
C ALA A 102 -0.69 -10.52 7.38
N TRP A 103 -0.83 -9.24 7.74
CA TRP A 103 -1.10 -8.17 6.79
C TRP A 103 0.07 -7.97 5.81
N ILE A 104 1.32 -7.99 6.31
CA ILE A 104 2.52 -7.91 5.47
C ILE A 104 2.53 -9.07 4.46
N ALA A 105 2.31 -10.31 4.93
CA ALA A 105 2.30 -11.49 4.08
C ALA A 105 1.21 -11.43 2.99
N GLU A 106 0.04 -10.87 3.31
CA GLU A 106 -1.03 -10.61 2.34
C GLU A 106 -0.57 -9.63 1.25
N LYS A 107 0.05 -8.50 1.64
CA LYS A 107 0.55 -7.50 0.68
C LYS A 107 1.69 -8.02 -0.19
N GLU A 108 2.62 -8.77 0.38
CA GLU A 108 3.67 -9.44 -0.39
C GLU A 108 3.11 -10.40 -1.43
N THR A 109 2.07 -11.16 -1.06
CA THR A 109 1.40 -12.09 -1.98
C THR A 109 0.70 -11.32 -3.10
N SER A 110 0.00 -10.24 -2.76
CA SER A 110 -0.64 -9.34 -3.74
C SER A 110 0.37 -8.79 -4.75
N LEU A 111 1.52 -8.29 -4.30
CA LEU A 111 2.60 -7.78 -5.15
C LEU A 111 3.14 -8.85 -6.11
N LYS A 112 3.24 -10.12 -5.68
CA LYS A 112 3.69 -11.24 -6.52
C LYS A 112 2.67 -11.63 -7.59
N THR A 113 1.37 -11.46 -7.30
CA THR A 113 0.28 -11.85 -8.21
C THR A 113 -0.10 -10.78 -9.23
N ASN A 114 0.31 -9.52 -9.04
CA ASN A 114 0.03 -8.44 -9.98
C ASN A 114 0.81 -8.65 -11.28
N GLY A 115 0.08 -9.13 -12.30
CA GLY A 115 0.61 -9.52 -13.61
C GLY A 115 1.19 -8.37 -14.45
N ASN A 116 1.80 -8.74 -15.57
CA ASN A 116 2.35 -7.79 -16.53
C ASN A 116 1.23 -7.13 -17.37
N GLY A 117 1.29 -5.81 -17.54
CA GLY A 117 0.46 -5.09 -18.51
C GLY A 117 0.88 -5.42 -19.95
N ALA A 118 -0.09 -5.51 -20.86
CA ALA A 118 0.15 -5.74 -22.29
C ALA A 118 0.26 -4.43 -23.08
N ASP A 119 -0.47 -3.39 -22.66
CA ASP A 119 -0.55 -2.09 -23.31
C ASP A 119 -0.41 -0.94 -22.29
N LEU A 120 -0.29 0.29 -22.79
CA LEU A 120 -0.11 1.48 -21.97
C LEU A 120 -1.25 1.65 -20.96
N ALA A 121 -2.51 1.41 -21.37
CA ALA A 121 -3.68 1.51 -20.50
C ALA A 121 -3.62 0.51 -19.33
N ALA A 122 -3.20 -0.73 -19.58
CA ALA A 122 -2.97 -1.73 -18.54
C ALA A 122 -1.87 -1.28 -17.57
N PHE A 123 -0.75 -0.74 -18.06
CA PHE A 123 0.32 -0.21 -17.20
C PHE A 123 -0.14 0.98 -16.35
N LEU A 124 -0.90 1.92 -16.91
CA LEU A 124 -1.48 3.03 -16.15
C LEU A 124 -2.42 2.54 -15.05
N THR A 125 -3.23 1.53 -15.34
CA THR A 125 -4.12 0.91 -14.34
C THR A 125 -3.31 0.21 -13.23
N LEU A 126 -2.23 -0.48 -13.58
CA LEU A 126 -1.34 -1.11 -12.60
C LEU A 126 -0.63 -0.07 -11.72
N LEU A 127 -0.22 1.07 -12.29
CA LEU A 127 0.37 2.17 -11.52
C LEU A 127 -0.65 2.82 -10.57
N ALA A 128 -1.90 3.00 -11.00
CA ALA A 128 -2.95 3.50 -10.09
C ALA A 128 -3.22 2.53 -8.93
N LYS A 129 -3.18 1.21 -9.20
CA LYS A 129 -3.23 0.19 -8.13
C LYS A 129 -2.02 0.27 -7.21
N GLN A 130 -0.84 0.51 -7.75
CA GLN A 130 0.38 0.71 -6.99
C GLN A 130 0.30 1.96 -6.10
N ASP A 131 -0.24 3.07 -6.60
CA ASP A 131 -0.46 4.29 -5.80
C ASP A 131 -1.42 4.02 -4.62
N THR A 132 -2.47 3.21 -4.86
CA THR A 132 -3.41 2.80 -3.80
C THR A 132 -2.72 1.93 -2.74
N LEU A 133 -1.83 1.01 -3.17
CA LEU A 133 -1.04 0.19 -2.28
C LEU A 133 -0.06 1.06 -1.46
N ASP A 134 0.65 1.99 -2.09
CA ASP A 134 1.58 2.90 -1.42
C ASP A 134 0.86 3.78 -0.37
N ALA A 135 -0.34 4.28 -0.68
CA ALA A 135 -1.18 5.00 0.30
C ALA A 135 -1.59 4.11 1.48
N SER A 136 -1.95 2.85 1.20
CA SER A 136 -2.29 1.89 2.27
C SER A 136 -1.10 1.57 3.16
N LEU A 137 0.11 1.47 2.61
CA LEU A 137 1.34 1.26 3.36
C LEU A 137 1.62 2.44 4.29
N GLN A 138 1.45 3.68 3.81
CA GLN A 138 1.64 4.88 4.61
C GLN A 138 0.67 4.98 5.79
N SER A 139 -0.63 4.76 5.55
CA SER A 139 -1.64 4.76 6.63
C SER A 139 -1.36 3.65 7.65
N PHE A 140 -1.04 2.44 7.17
CA PHE A 140 -0.73 1.32 8.06
C PHE A 140 0.50 1.58 8.93
N GLN A 141 1.53 2.23 8.37
CA GLN A 141 2.72 2.61 9.13
C GLN A 141 2.43 3.62 10.24
N GLN A 142 1.60 4.63 9.95
CA GLN A 142 1.28 5.67 10.93
C GLN A 142 0.41 5.14 12.07
N GLU A 143 -0.49 4.21 11.79
CA GLU A 143 -1.43 3.68 12.77
C GLU A 143 -0.85 2.44 13.45
N ARG A 144 -0.71 1.34 12.72
CA ARG A 144 -0.46 0.01 13.29
C ARG A 144 0.99 -0.20 13.73
N LEU A 145 1.95 0.27 12.93
CA LEU A 145 3.37 0.15 13.31
C LEU A 145 3.73 1.07 14.48
N SER A 146 3.13 2.26 14.54
CA SER A 146 3.29 3.14 15.71
C SER A 146 2.72 2.47 16.96
N GLU A 147 1.49 1.95 16.91
CA GLU A 147 0.83 1.27 18.04
C GLU A 147 1.68 0.12 18.61
N ILE A 148 2.26 -0.73 17.76
CA ILE A 148 3.11 -1.84 18.22
C ILE A 148 4.42 -1.34 18.81
N THR A 149 5.01 -0.29 18.22
CA THR A 149 6.25 0.30 18.72
C THR A 149 6.04 0.91 20.11
N ASP A 150 4.93 1.63 20.29
CA ASP A 150 4.55 2.23 21.57
C ASP A 150 4.32 1.15 22.64
N LEU A 151 3.63 0.04 22.30
CA LEU A 151 3.44 -1.09 23.23
C LEU A 151 4.76 -1.76 23.61
N LYS A 152 5.65 -1.96 22.64
CA LYS A 152 7.00 -2.48 22.90
C LYS A 152 7.75 -1.54 23.86
N ASP A 153 7.72 -0.24 23.62
CA ASP A 153 8.42 0.74 24.46
C ASP A 153 7.85 0.78 25.89
N GLN A 154 6.53 0.64 26.04
CA GLN A 154 5.87 0.52 27.34
C GLN A 154 6.32 -0.74 28.10
N LEU A 155 6.34 -1.91 27.43
CA LEU A 155 6.77 -3.17 28.04
C LEU A 155 8.27 -3.17 28.40
N VAL A 156 9.10 -2.55 27.57
CA VAL A 156 10.54 -2.39 27.85
C VAL A 156 10.76 -1.44 29.04
N ALA A 157 10.05 -0.31 29.08
CA ALA A 157 10.12 0.65 30.18
C ALA A 157 9.63 0.05 31.51
N ALA A 158 8.64 -0.85 31.46
CA ALA A 158 8.16 -1.62 32.60
C ALA A 158 9.13 -2.72 33.08
N GLN A 159 10.24 -2.95 32.37
CA GLN A 159 11.19 -4.03 32.66
C GLN A 159 10.55 -5.43 32.66
N HIS A 160 9.63 -5.66 31.71
CA HIS A 160 8.95 -6.94 31.53
C HIS A 160 9.94 -8.12 31.47
N SER A 161 9.60 -9.26 32.06
CA SER A 161 10.49 -10.45 32.11
C SER A 161 10.97 -10.92 30.72
N GLN A 162 10.12 -10.75 29.71
CA GLN A 162 10.34 -11.09 28.29
C GLN A 162 10.90 -9.94 27.42
N THR A 163 11.45 -8.85 27.98
CA THR A 163 11.96 -7.69 27.21
C THR A 163 12.79 -8.08 25.98
N LYS A 164 13.74 -9.02 26.11
CA LYS A 164 14.58 -9.46 24.98
C LYS A 164 13.77 -10.05 23.82
N ALA A 165 12.79 -10.90 24.14
CA ALA A 165 11.95 -11.54 23.12
C ALA A 165 11.06 -10.50 22.40
N ILE A 166 10.57 -9.50 23.13
CA ILE A 166 9.78 -8.39 22.57
C ILE A 166 10.63 -7.56 21.61
N GLU A 167 11.85 -7.19 22.00
CA GLU A 167 12.78 -6.43 21.17
C GLU A 167 13.18 -7.20 19.90
N GLU A 168 13.53 -8.48 20.04
CA GLU A 168 13.89 -9.35 18.91
C GLU A 168 12.72 -9.50 17.93
N ARG A 169 11.50 -9.71 18.43
CA ARG A 169 10.31 -9.83 17.60
C ARG A 169 9.96 -8.52 16.89
N HIS A 170 9.99 -7.40 17.61
CA HIS A 170 9.75 -6.08 17.03
C HIS A 170 10.77 -5.76 15.92
N ALA A 171 12.05 -6.05 16.16
CA ALA A 171 13.09 -5.85 15.16
C ALA A 171 12.90 -6.75 13.92
N ALA A 172 12.46 -8.00 14.09
CA ALA A 172 12.13 -8.88 12.97
C ALA A 172 10.95 -8.34 12.15
N LEU A 173 9.88 -7.88 12.83
CA LEU A 173 8.71 -7.28 12.21
C LEU A 173 9.06 -6.02 11.41
N LEU A 174 9.92 -5.14 11.95
CA LEU A 174 10.39 -3.95 11.22
C LEU A 174 11.22 -4.32 9.99
N ARG A 175 12.06 -5.36 10.05
CA ARG A 175 12.78 -5.84 8.86
C ARG A 175 11.83 -6.35 7.78
N HIS A 176 10.80 -7.09 8.16
CA HIS A 176 9.78 -7.54 7.21
C HIS A 176 9.02 -6.36 6.59
N TRP A 177 8.73 -5.33 7.37
CA TRP A 177 8.14 -4.10 6.86
C TRP A 177 9.05 -3.38 5.85
N GLU A 178 10.33 -3.21 6.17
CA GLU A 178 11.31 -2.59 5.26
C GLU A 178 11.42 -3.38 3.95
N GLN A 179 11.48 -4.71 4.01
CA GLN A 179 11.48 -5.57 2.83
C GLN A 179 10.23 -5.39 1.96
N LEU A 180 9.05 -5.23 2.56
CA LEU A 180 7.81 -4.95 1.84
C LEU A 180 7.88 -3.58 1.14
N LEU A 181 8.41 -2.55 1.81
CA LEU A 181 8.58 -1.22 1.20
C LEU A 181 9.55 -1.27 0.00
N GLU A 182 10.67 -1.96 0.15
CA GLU A 182 11.64 -2.16 -0.94
C GLU A 182 11.03 -2.92 -2.11
N ALA A 183 10.28 -4.00 -1.84
CA ALA A 183 9.58 -4.78 -2.85
C ALA A 183 8.52 -3.93 -3.59
N SER A 184 7.79 -3.10 -2.86
CA SER A 184 6.81 -2.16 -3.41
C SER A 184 7.48 -1.14 -4.35
N ALA A 185 8.55 -0.49 -3.87
CA ALA A 185 9.30 0.50 -4.65
C ALA A 185 9.91 -0.12 -5.92
N PHE A 186 10.47 -1.32 -5.81
CA PHE A 186 11.03 -2.05 -6.94
C PHE A 186 9.96 -2.45 -7.96
N HIS A 187 8.77 -2.87 -7.49
CA HIS A 187 7.64 -3.16 -8.38
C HIS A 187 7.21 -1.91 -9.15
N ARG A 188 7.07 -0.76 -8.46
CA ARG A 188 6.77 0.53 -9.09
C ARG A 188 7.79 0.91 -10.16
N GLN A 189 9.08 0.81 -9.83
CA GLN A 189 10.15 1.12 -10.77
C GLN A 189 10.03 0.27 -12.06
N LYS A 190 9.82 -1.04 -11.91
CA LYS A 190 9.63 -1.94 -13.05
C LYS A 190 8.42 -1.61 -13.91
N LEU A 191 7.32 -1.16 -13.30
CA LEU A 191 6.14 -0.71 -14.04
C LEU A 191 6.47 0.55 -14.86
N LEU A 192 7.15 1.52 -14.26
CA LEU A 192 7.56 2.76 -14.94
C LEU A 192 8.53 2.50 -16.09
N GLU A 193 9.52 1.63 -15.89
CA GLU A 193 10.50 1.24 -16.92
C GLU A 193 9.82 0.65 -18.16
N LYS A 194 8.77 -0.15 -17.97
CA LYS A 194 7.98 -0.74 -19.08
C LYS A 194 6.98 0.24 -19.70
N GLN A 195 6.41 1.12 -18.89
CA GLN A 195 5.45 2.13 -19.35
C GLN A 195 6.12 3.19 -20.22
N LEU A 196 7.32 3.65 -19.86
CA LEU A 196 8.02 4.76 -20.51
C LEU A 196 8.15 4.62 -22.04
N PRO A 197 8.63 3.50 -22.61
CA PRO A 197 8.70 3.34 -24.07
C PRO A 197 7.33 3.34 -24.74
N LEU A 198 6.30 2.79 -24.09
CA LEU A 198 4.93 2.77 -24.61
C LEU A 198 4.33 4.19 -24.63
N GLN A 199 4.58 4.97 -23.58
CA GLN A 199 4.15 6.37 -23.54
C GLN A 199 4.84 7.20 -24.62
N LYS A 200 6.17 7.04 -24.78
CA LYS A 200 6.92 7.73 -25.83
C LYS A 200 6.43 7.35 -27.23
N ALA A 201 6.12 6.07 -27.45
CA ALA A 201 5.55 5.61 -28.71
C ALA A 201 4.21 6.30 -28.99
N GLU A 202 3.35 6.41 -27.99
CA GLU A 202 2.04 7.06 -28.11
C GLU A 202 2.15 8.54 -28.50
N GLU A 203 3.05 9.26 -27.85
CA GLU A 203 3.33 10.67 -28.16
C GLU A 203 3.81 10.83 -29.61
N LEU A 204 4.78 9.98 -30.03
CA LEU A 204 5.29 9.98 -31.40
C LEU A 204 4.21 9.61 -32.43
N PHE A 205 3.34 8.64 -32.13
CA PHE A 205 2.26 8.26 -33.04
C PHE A 205 1.26 9.39 -33.25
N MET A 206 0.90 10.11 -32.19
CA MET A 206 0.00 11.25 -32.28
C MET A 206 0.63 12.40 -33.06
N GLU A 207 1.90 12.69 -32.81
CA GLU A 207 2.63 13.72 -33.54
C GLU A 207 2.76 13.38 -35.03
N PHE A 208 3.16 12.14 -35.34
CA PHE A 208 3.25 11.64 -36.71
C PHE A 208 1.89 11.72 -37.41
N ALA A 209 0.81 11.26 -36.77
CA ALA A 209 -0.53 11.30 -37.37
C ALA A 209 -0.98 12.73 -37.71
N ASN A 210 -0.72 13.69 -36.80
CA ASN A 210 -1.04 15.10 -37.02
C ASN A 210 -0.23 15.67 -38.20
N LYS A 211 1.09 15.47 -38.18
CA LYS A 211 2.00 15.95 -39.23
C LYS A 211 1.70 15.29 -40.59
N ALA A 212 1.41 14.00 -40.61
CA ALA A 212 1.09 13.25 -41.81
C ALA A 212 -0.21 13.75 -42.43
N SER A 213 -1.24 14.00 -41.61
CA SER A 213 -2.51 14.58 -42.07
C SER A 213 -2.31 15.98 -42.65
N ALA A 214 -1.56 16.86 -41.96
CA ALA A 214 -1.27 18.20 -42.45
C ALA A 214 -0.50 18.18 -43.78
N PHE A 215 0.52 17.32 -43.89
CA PHE A 215 1.29 17.15 -45.12
C PHE A 215 0.47 16.56 -46.26
N ASN A 216 -0.37 15.55 -45.97
CA ASN A 216 -1.27 14.95 -46.96
C ASN A 216 -2.25 15.97 -47.51
N ASN A 217 -2.89 16.77 -46.64
CA ASN A 217 -3.80 17.83 -47.06
C ASN A 217 -3.10 18.89 -47.90
N TRP A 218 -1.85 19.25 -47.56
CA TRP A 218 -1.06 20.16 -48.39
C TRP A 218 -0.79 19.56 -49.78
N CYS A 219 -0.46 18.27 -49.86
CA CYS A 219 -0.23 17.59 -51.13
C CYS A 219 -1.51 17.51 -51.99
N GLU A 220 -2.66 17.21 -51.37
CA GLU A 220 -3.96 17.15 -52.06
C GLU A 220 -4.34 18.53 -52.64
N ASN A 221 -4.20 19.60 -51.86
CA ASN A 221 -4.45 20.96 -52.34
C ASN A 221 -3.49 21.35 -53.47
N ALA A 222 -2.20 21.00 -53.34
CA ALA A 222 -1.20 21.25 -54.37
C ALA A 222 -1.52 20.51 -55.67
N GLU A 223 -1.95 19.24 -55.59
CA GLU A 223 -2.37 18.45 -56.74
C GLU A 223 -3.64 19.02 -57.38
N GLU A 224 -4.63 19.43 -56.59
CA GLU A 224 -5.84 20.09 -57.08
C GLU A 224 -5.49 21.38 -57.84
N ASP A 225 -4.78 22.31 -57.20
CA ASP A 225 -4.37 23.61 -57.76
C ASP A 225 -3.57 23.45 -59.06
N LEU A 226 -2.68 22.46 -59.14
CA LEU A 226 -1.85 22.22 -60.34
C LEU A 226 -2.59 21.46 -61.45
N SER A 227 -3.63 20.71 -61.11
CA SER A 227 -4.44 19.96 -62.08
C SER A 227 -5.50 20.81 -62.78
N GLU A 228 -5.83 21.99 -62.23
CA GLU A 228 -6.83 22.89 -62.80
C GLU A 228 -6.36 23.47 -64.16
N PRO A 229 -7.19 23.37 -65.23
CA PRO A 229 -6.85 23.95 -66.51
C PRO A 229 -6.71 25.47 -66.43
N VAL A 230 -5.55 25.99 -66.85
CA VAL A 230 -5.31 27.44 -66.86
C VAL A 230 -6.23 28.15 -67.85
N HIS A 231 -7.12 28.99 -67.33
CA HIS A 231 -7.99 29.86 -68.11
C HIS A 231 -7.70 31.33 -67.78
N CYS A 232 -6.95 32.00 -68.66
CA CYS A 232 -6.62 33.42 -68.51
C CYS A 232 -7.15 34.24 -69.69
N VAL A 233 -7.91 35.29 -69.39
CA VAL A 233 -8.54 36.22 -70.34
C VAL A 233 -7.98 37.64 -70.21
N SER A 234 -7.18 37.92 -69.17
CA SER A 234 -6.54 39.23 -68.95
C SER A 234 -5.07 39.16 -68.56
N LEU A 235 -4.30 40.22 -68.87
CA LEU A 235 -2.92 40.40 -68.40
C LEU A 235 -2.80 40.42 -66.87
N ASN A 236 -3.86 40.82 -66.17
CA ASN A 236 -3.87 40.86 -64.71
C ASN A 236 -3.99 39.46 -64.11
N GLU A 237 -4.81 38.58 -64.70
CA GLU A 237 -4.92 37.16 -64.31
C GLU A 237 -3.60 36.42 -64.53
N ILE A 238 -2.90 36.66 -65.64
CA ILE A 238 -1.58 36.05 -65.90
C ILE A 238 -0.57 36.46 -64.82
N ARG A 239 -0.55 37.73 -64.41
CA ARG A 239 0.34 38.19 -63.34
C ARG A 239 -0.03 37.59 -61.98
N GLN A 240 -1.32 37.41 -61.72
CA GLN A 240 -1.79 36.77 -60.49
C GLN A 240 -1.37 35.30 -60.46
N LEU A 241 -1.57 34.55 -61.55
CA LEU A 241 -1.15 33.16 -61.67
C LEU A 241 0.38 33.00 -61.50
N GLN A 242 1.18 33.90 -62.07
CA GLN A 242 2.64 33.91 -61.87
C GLN A 242 3.00 34.09 -60.39
N LYS A 243 2.33 35.01 -59.70
CA LYS A 243 2.54 35.26 -58.27
C LYS A 243 2.11 34.06 -57.41
N ASP A 244 1.01 33.42 -57.76
CA ASP A 244 0.51 32.24 -57.05
C ASP A 244 1.47 31.05 -57.24
N HIS A 245 2.00 30.85 -58.45
CA HIS A 245 3.03 29.86 -58.73
C HIS A 245 4.35 30.13 -57.97
N GLU A 246 4.81 31.38 -57.92
CA GLU A 246 5.99 31.76 -57.11
C GLU A 246 5.76 31.46 -55.62
N THR A 247 4.54 31.72 -55.12
CA THR A 247 4.15 31.44 -53.73
C THR A 247 4.13 29.92 -53.47
N PHE A 248 3.61 29.13 -54.42
CA PHE A 248 3.63 27.67 -54.36
C PHE A 248 5.08 27.14 -54.31
N LEU A 249 5.96 27.58 -55.21
CA LEU A 249 7.37 27.18 -55.22
C LEU A 249 8.09 27.52 -53.91
N ALA A 250 7.78 28.66 -53.30
CA ALA A 250 8.31 29.02 -51.99
C ALA A 250 7.81 28.07 -50.88
N SER A 251 6.56 27.60 -50.97
CA SER A 251 5.97 26.65 -50.00
C SER A 251 6.57 25.25 -50.08
N LEU A 252 7.09 24.84 -51.25
CA LEU A 252 7.67 23.52 -51.49
C LEU A 252 8.88 23.21 -50.59
N ALA A 253 9.68 24.24 -50.26
CA ALA A 253 10.78 24.10 -49.30
C ALA A 253 10.28 23.76 -47.89
N GLY A 254 9.15 24.33 -47.47
CA GLY A 254 8.49 24.02 -46.20
C GLY A 254 7.93 22.59 -46.19
N ALA A 255 7.22 22.20 -47.24
CA ALA A 255 6.68 20.86 -47.39
C ALA A 255 7.77 19.77 -47.42
N GLN A 256 8.90 20.03 -48.07
CA GLN A 256 10.06 19.13 -48.05
C GLN A 256 10.64 18.98 -46.63
N ALA A 257 10.66 20.06 -45.84
CA ALA A 257 11.09 20.00 -44.46
C ALA A 257 10.12 19.20 -43.58
N ASP A 258 8.81 19.39 -43.76
CA ASP A 258 7.77 18.61 -43.08
C ASP A 258 7.86 17.11 -43.44
N PHE A 259 8.11 16.79 -44.71
CA PHE A 259 8.34 15.41 -45.15
C PHE A 259 9.58 14.79 -44.50
N ASN A 260 10.70 15.51 -44.46
CA ASN A 260 11.92 15.03 -43.79
C ASN A 260 11.68 14.80 -42.29
N TYR A 261 10.91 15.68 -41.64
CA TYR A 261 10.54 15.50 -40.24
C TYR A 261 9.68 14.25 -40.01
N LEU A 262 8.75 13.96 -40.93
CA LEU A 262 7.96 12.72 -40.90
C LEU A 262 8.83 11.47 -41.02
N LEU A 263 9.89 11.50 -41.83
CA LEU A 263 10.87 10.40 -41.91
C LEU A 263 11.63 10.22 -40.59
N GLU A 264 12.05 11.32 -39.95
CA GLU A 264 12.71 11.28 -38.64
C GLU A 264 11.80 10.71 -37.55
N LEU A 265 10.52 11.10 -37.53
CA LEU A 265 9.52 10.56 -36.60
C LEU A 265 9.30 9.07 -36.81
N ASP A 266 9.14 8.61 -38.05
CA ASP A 266 8.98 7.19 -38.37
C ASP A 266 10.22 6.36 -37.98
N GLN A 267 11.42 6.90 -38.18
CA GLN A 267 12.65 6.24 -37.72
C GLN A 267 12.66 6.08 -36.19
N GLN A 268 12.24 7.12 -35.44
CA GLN A 268 12.14 7.06 -33.99
C GLN A 268 11.09 6.04 -33.52
N ILE A 269 9.93 5.99 -34.18
CA ILE A 269 8.86 5.02 -33.90
C ILE A 269 9.36 3.59 -34.12
N LYS A 270 10.00 3.33 -35.27
CA LYS A 270 10.57 2.02 -35.62
C LYS A 270 11.63 1.57 -34.60
N ALA A 271 12.41 2.50 -34.05
CA ALA A 271 13.41 2.19 -33.03
C ALA A 271 12.82 1.69 -31.70
N LEU A 272 11.56 2.04 -31.39
CA LEU A 272 10.87 1.59 -30.17
C LEU A 272 10.29 0.17 -30.28
N ASN A 273 10.31 -0.44 -31.47
CA ASN A 273 9.80 -1.80 -31.74
C ASN A 273 8.35 -2.02 -31.25
N VAL A 274 7.53 -0.99 -31.39
CA VAL A 274 6.10 -1.01 -31.02
C VAL A 274 5.23 -1.39 -32.24
N PRO A 275 4.05 -1.99 -32.01
CA PRO A 275 3.10 -2.28 -33.08
C PRO A 275 2.64 -0.98 -33.79
N SER A 276 2.15 -1.12 -35.03
CA SER A 276 1.79 0.01 -35.90
C SER A 276 0.82 1.01 -35.26
N SER A 277 0.93 2.28 -35.68
CA SER A 277 0.07 3.37 -35.19
C SER A 277 -1.42 3.06 -35.37
N PRO A 278 -2.25 3.24 -34.33
CA PRO A 278 -3.71 3.13 -34.45
C PRO A 278 -4.35 4.44 -34.94
N TYR A 279 -3.62 5.54 -35.00
CA TYR A 279 -4.17 6.88 -35.22
C TYR A 279 -4.25 7.31 -36.67
N THR A 280 -3.48 6.68 -37.55
CA THR A 280 -3.45 7.03 -38.97
C THR A 280 -3.15 5.81 -39.84
N TRP A 281 -3.74 5.79 -41.03
CA TRP A 281 -3.43 4.81 -42.08
C TRP A 281 -2.29 5.31 -43.00
N LEU A 282 -1.93 6.60 -42.92
CA LEU A 282 -0.86 7.19 -43.71
C LEU A 282 0.47 6.66 -43.17
N THR A 283 1.15 5.82 -43.94
CA THR A 283 2.52 5.41 -43.64
C THR A 283 3.52 6.26 -44.41
N VAL A 284 4.79 6.25 -43.99
CA VAL A 284 5.85 6.93 -44.75
C VAL A 284 5.89 6.47 -46.20
N GLU A 285 5.65 5.19 -46.48
CA GLU A 285 5.64 4.67 -47.85
C GLU A 285 4.50 5.25 -48.68
N VAL A 286 3.34 5.50 -48.07
CA VAL A 286 2.21 6.18 -48.72
C VAL A 286 2.56 7.64 -49.00
N LEU A 287 3.09 8.36 -48.01
CA LEU A 287 3.45 9.77 -48.16
C LEU A 287 4.59 9.97 -49.16
N GLU A 288 5.56 9.06 -49.21
CA GLU A 288 6.66 9.08 -50.18
C GLU A 288 6.14 8.90 -51.61
N ARG A 289 5.13 8.06 -51.81
CA ARG A 289 4.47 7.89 -53.11
C ARG A 289 3.77 9.18 -53.56
N ILE A 290 3.06 9.85 -52.64
CA ILE A 290 2.39 11.12 -52.91
C ILE A 290 3.43 12.20 -53.25
N TRP A 291 4.47 12.33 -52.43
CA TRP A 291 5.54 13.31 -52.63
C TRP A 291 6.26 13.13 -53.97
N LYS A 292 6.53 11.89 -54.38
CA LYS A 292 7.18 11.59 -55.68
C LYS A 292 6.30 11.86 -56.89
N HIS A 293 4.97 11.90 -56.72
CA HIS A 293 4.03 12.18 -57.81
C HIS A 293 3.93 13.68 -58.14
N LEU A 294 4.07 14.56 -57.14
CA LEU A 294 3.96 16.02 -57.30
C LEU A 294 4.87 16.60 -58.40
N PRO A 295 6.17 16.25 -58.51
CA PRO A 295 7.04 16.77 -59.57
C PRO A 295 6.62 16.41 -60.99
N ASP A 296 5.84 15.34 -61.17
CA ASP A 296 5.32 14.96 -62.48
C ASP A 296 4.08 15.76 -62.87
N ILE A 297 3.35 16.33 -61.89
CA ILE A 297 2.21 17.24 -62.11
C ILE A 297 2.71 18.69 -62.33
N ILE A 298 3.83 19.07 -61.73
CA ILE A 298 4.40 20.43 -61.82
C ILE A 298 5.01 20.74 -63.21
N LYS A 299 5.33 19.72 -64.02
CA LYS A 299 5.96 19.86 -65.35
C LYS A 299 4.96 20.21 -66.45
#